data_AF-A0A1I7G9V7-F1
#
_entry.id   AF-A0A1I7G9V7-F1
#
_cell.length_a   1.000
_cell.length_b   1.000
_cell.length_c   1.000
_cell.angle_alpha   90.00
_cell.angle_beta   90.00
_cell.angle_gamma   90.00
#
_symmetry.space_group_name_H-M   'P 1'
#
loop_
_entity.id
_entity.type
_entity.pdbx_description
1 polymer ?
#
loop_
_entity_poly.entity_id
_entity_poly.type
_entity_poly.pdbx_seq_one_letter_code
_entity_poly.pdbx_strand_id
1 'polypeptide(L)' 'MNKKLLKSKRILKYKTQEEFAKALSISHKSYNQKALGKMPFKSDEILKIAKLLDLTKEDINKIFFDGKLQD' A
#
# COMPACT_ATOMS: atom_id res chain seq x y z
N MET A 1 6.55 4.43 6.79
CA MET A 1 6.08 3.65 5.62
C MET A 1 7.19 3.48 4.59
N ASN A 2 7.53 2.23 4.26
CA ASN A 2 8.50 1.85 3.25
C ASN A 2 7.92 1.90 1.83
N LYS A 3 8.12 3.04 1.15
CA LYS A 3 7.61 3.32 -0.21
C LYS A 3 8.20 2.39 -1.28
N LYS A 4 9.48 2.01 -1.13
CA LYS A 4 10.18 1.14 -2.09
C LYS A 4 9.55 -0.25 -2.07
N LEU A 5 9.34 -0.81 -0.88
CA LEU A 5 8.74 -2.14 -0.72
C LEU A 5 7.29 -2.18 -1.22
N LEU A 6 6.48 -1.17 -0.89
CA LEU A 6 5.12 -1.04 -1.43
C LEU A 6 5.11 -0.96 -2.97
N LYS A 7 6.01 -0.16 -3.56
CA LYS A 7 6.12 -0.04 -5.02
C LYS A 7 6.50 -1.37 -5.66
N SER A 8 7.45 -2.10 -5.09
CA SER A 8 7.87 -3.42 -5.61
C SER A 8 6.71 -4.42 -5.59
N LYS A 9 6.03 -4.57 -4.44
CA LYS A 9 4.85 -5.47 -4.32
C LYS A 9 3.73 -5.07 -5.28
N ARG A 10 3.45 -3.77 -5.41
CA ARG A 10 2.45 -3.26 -6.35
C ARG A 10 2.78 -3.66 -7.78
N ILE A 11 3.98 -3.38 -8.28
CA ILE A 11 4.34 -3.60 -9.69
C ILE A 11 4.23 -5.08 -10.10
N LEU A 12 4.45 -6.01 -9.17
CA LEU A 12 4.32 -7.44 -9.42
C LEU A 12 2.88 -7.87 -9.76
N LYS A 13 1.86 -7.15 -9.28
CA LYS A 13 0.44 -7.48 -9.51
C LYS A 13 -0.33 -6.44 -10.34
N TYR A 14 -0.05 -5.17 -10.10
CA TYR A 14 -0.69 -4.03 -10.73
C TYR A 14 0.41 -3.16 -11.35
N LYS A 15 0.56 -3.23 -12.67
CA LYS A 15 1.68 -2.60 -13.39
C LYS A 15 1.67 -1.09 -13.16
N THR A 16 0.50 -0.46 -13.19
CA THR A 16 0.36 1.00 -13.05
C THR A 16 -0.26 1.45 -11.72
N GLN A 17 0.00 2.69 -11.32
CA GLN A 17 -0.64 3.27 -10.13
C GLN A 17 -2.14 3.48 -10.36
N GLU A 18 -2.55 3.74 -11.60
CA GLU A 18 -3.94 3.97 -11.96
C GLU A 18 -4.77 2.68 -11.79
N GLU A 19 -4.29 1.55 -12.31
CA GLU A 19 -4.93 0.24 -12.10
C GLU A 19 -5.10 -0.07 -10.63
N PHE A 20 -4.05 0.16 -9.84
CA PHE A 20 -4.07 -0.13 -8.41
C PHE A 20 -5.01 0.80 -7.64
N ALA A 21 -5.04 2.10 -7.99
CA ALA A 21 -5.96 3.06 -7.38
C ALA A 21 -7.42 2.69 -7.68
N LYS A 22 -7.72 2.27 -8.91
CA LYS A 22 -9.05 1.75 -9.29
C LYS A 22 -9.44 0.54 -8.44
N ALA A 23 -8.53 -0.43 -8.28
CA ALA A 23 -8.77 -1.61 -7.44
C ALA A 23 -9.00 -1.26 -5.96
N LEU A 24 -8.33 -0.22 -5.46
CA LEU A 24 -8.54 0.30 -4.10
C LEU A 24 -9.79 1.17 -3.95
N SER A 25 -10.49 1.47 -5.05
CA SER A 25 -11.64 2.40 -5.08
C SER A 25 -11.27 3.81 -4.60
N ILE A 26 -10.08 4.29 -4.98
CA ILE A 26 -9.63 5.67 -4.71
C ILE A 26 -9.13 6.33 -5.99
N SER A 27 -9.04 7.67 -5.99
CA SER A 27 -8.49 8.37 -7.15
C SER A 27 -6.98 8.13 -7.29
N HIS A 28 -6.49 8.13 -8.53
CA HIS A 28 -5.05 8.05 -8.82
C HIS A 28 -4.26 9.14 -8.07
N LYS A 29 -4.81 10.36 -8.00
CA LYS A 29 -4.21 11.48 -7.26
C LYS A 29 -4.09 11.18 -5.76
N SER A 30 -5.12 10.63 -5.14
CA SER A 30 -5.10 10.24 -3.72
C SER A 30 -4.05 9.15 -3.48
N TYR A 31 -4.04 8.11 -4.31
CA TYR A 31 -3.04 7.06 -4.23
C TYR A 31 -1.62 7.60 -4.35
N ASN A 32 -1.35 8.47 -5.34
CA ASN A 32 -0.03 9.05 -5.55
C ASN A 32 0.43 9.88 -4.33
N GLN A 33 -0.44 10.70 -3.75
CA GLN A 33 -0.12 11.45 -2.53
C GLN A 33 0.23 10.50 -1.36
N LYS A 34 -0.52 9.41 -1.22
CA LYS A 34 -0.27 8.40 -0.19
C LYS A 34 1.03 7.61 -0.41
N ALA A 35 1.27 7.16 -1.64
CA ALA A 35 2.49 6.45 -2.02
C ALA A 35 3.76 7.30 -1.85
N LEU A 36 3.66 8.62 -2.04
CA LEU A 36 4.73 9.58 -1.76
C LEU A 36 4.90 9.85 -0.25
N GLY A 37 3.98 9.40 0.59
CA GLY A 37 3.98 9.64 2.04
C GLY A 37 3.48 11.03 2.43
N LYS A 38 2.83 11.76 1.52
CA LYS A 38 2.23 13.09 1.82
C LYS A 38 0.93 12.95 2.60
N MET A 39 0.27 11.80 2.48
CA MET A 39 -0.95 11.46 3.20
C MET A 39 -0.83 10.01 3.70
N PRO A 40 -1.25 9.67 4.92
CA PRO A 40 -1.25 8.29 5.38
C PRO A 40 -2.33 7.47 4.65
N PHE A 41 -2.08 6.16 4.53
CA PHE A 41 -3.14 5.20 4.24
C PHE A 41 -3.99 5.00 5.50
N LYS A 42 -5.31 4.92 5.32
CA LYS A 42 -6.24 4.56 6.39
C LYS A 42 -6.16 3.06 6.66
N SER A 43 -6.57 2.62 7.85
CA SER A 43 -6.51 1.21 8.23
C SER A 43 -7.32 0.29 7.30
N ASP A 44 -8.49 0.74 6.83
CA ASP A 44 -9.32 0.02 5.86
C ASP A 44 -8.64 -0.08 4.48
N GLU A 45 -7.95 0.98 4.04
CA GLU A 45 -7.13 0.97 2.83
C GLU A 45 -5.95 0.00 2.98
N ILE A 46 -5.27 -0.03 4.14
CA ILE A 46 -4.17 -0.97 4.41
C ILE A 46 -4.66 -2.42 4.34
N LEU A 47 -5.83 -2.72 4.93
CA LEU A 47 -6.43 -4.06 4.86
C LEU A 47 -6.80 -4.45 3.42
N LYS A 48 -7.32 -3.51 2.62
CA LYS A 48 -7.59 -3.75 1.19
C LYS A 48 -6.30 -3.97 0.40
N ILE A 49 -5.27 -3.16 0.64
CA ILE A 49 -3.95 -3.31 0.01
C ILE A 49 -3.37 -4.69 0.34
N ALA A 50 -3.46 -5.12 1.59
CA ALA A 50 -2.98 -6.43 2.02
C ALA A 50 -3.65 -7.56 1.23
N LYS A 51 -4.98 -7.50 1.04
CA LYS A 51 -5.72 -8.48 0.24
C LYS A 51 -5.35 -8.42 -1.24
N LEU A 52 -5.34 -7.22 -1.85
CA LEU A 52 -5.05 -7.07 -3.28
C LEU A 52 -3.63 -7.51 -3.63
N LEU A 53 -2.66 -7.25 -2.74
CA LEU A 53 -1.24 -7.55 -2.95
C LEU A 53 -0.79 -8.88 -2.33
N ASP A 54 -1.70 -9.68 -1.74
CA ASP A 54 -1.40 -10.90 -0.97
C ASP A 54 -0.26 -10.68 0.04
N LEU A 55 -0.34 -9.61 0.82
CA LEU A 55 0.68 -9.29 1.82
C LEU A 55 0.50 -10.12 3.08
N THR A 56 1.61 -10.63 3.61
CA THR A 56 1.64 -11.25 4.94
C THR A 56 1.57 -10.19 6.05
N LYS A 57 1.32 -10.60 7.29
CA LYS A 57 1.41 -9.70 8.47
C LYS A 57 2.79 -9.03 8.56
N GLU A 58 3.85 -9.78 8.25
CA GLU A 58 5.22 -9.27 8.25
C GLU A 58 5.43 -8.23 7.14
N ASP A 59 4.92 -8.47 5.93
CA ASP A 59 4.95 -7.48 4.85
C ASP A 59 4.21 -6.20 5.26
N ILE A 60 3.02 -6.32 5.86
CA ILE A 60 2.24 -5.18 6.36
C ILE A 60 3.05 -4.39 7.41
N ASN A 61 3.66 -5.08 8.37
CA ASN A 61 4.48 -4.45 9.41
C ASN A 61 5.66 -3.69 8.80
N LYS A 62 6.42 -4.33 7.89
CA LYS A 62 7.57 -3.72 7.22
C LYS A 62 7.17 -2.55 6.30
N ILE A 63 6.04 -2.63 5.63
CA ILE A 63 5.59 -1.60 4.70
C ILE A 63 4.99 -0.41 5.44
N PHE A 64 3.99 -0.63 6.29
CA PHE A 64 3.16 0.46 6.83
C PHE A 64 3.63 0.95 8.19
N PHE A 65 4.24 0.07 8.99
CA PHE A 65 4.60 0.32 10.38
C PHE A 65 6.11 0.35 10.64
N ASP A 66 6.92 0.30 9.58
CA ASP A 66 8.40 0.30 9.63
C ASP A 66 8.97 -0.75 10.61
N GLY A 67 8.30 -1.91 10.72
CA GLY A 67 8.68 -3.01 11.61
C GLY A 67 8.34 -2.80 13.09
N LYS A 68 7.58 -1.75 13.43
CA LYS A 68 7.24 -1.37 14.81
C LYS A 68 5.83 -1.77 15.25
N LEU A 69 5.09 -2.53 14.43
CA LEU A 69 3.84 -3.13 14.88
C LEU A 69 4.17 -4.19 15.93
N GLN A 70 3.71 -3.97 17.16
CA GLN A 70 3.79 -4.93 18.26
C GLN A 70 2.55 -5.83 18.20
N ASP A 71 2.73 -7.12 18.50
CA ASP A 71 1.65 -8.12 18.60
C ASP A 71 0.76 -7.89 19.82
#